data_AF-E1WXG7-F1
#
_entry.id   AF-E1WXG7-F1
#
_cell.length_a   1.000
_cell.length_b   1.000
_cell.length_c   1.000
_cell.angle_alpha   90.00
_cell.angle_beta   90.00
_cell.angle_gamma   90.00
#
_symmetry.space_group_name_H-M   'P 1'
#
loop_
_entity.id
_entity.type
_entity.pdbx_description
1 polymer ?
#
loop_
_entity_poly.entity_id
_entity_poly.type
_entity_poly.pdbx_seq_one_letter_code
_entity_poly.pdbx_strand_id
1 'polypeptide(L)'
;MKKTLISFSIFILLITLYRCRDFIYYTRMWLTYEPKTFMGNMEPSFPNWFEVMWSLKGPDRNKNGIRDDVEIYINNEFKDLNESELIMIYNAAVHSQSALIHNPSEEYLKKYWYDLNILVECTSAYSRSFPNNILKSREIYEVSKKVRDKVHNTALRSNTLNTFDNNFHMWSGLVTGSLRSFDLEISLSEFCGFTEDQSKKISTKLLEYRFKGYKKYQIFNYLKMYEDEYGKDKRYLYEKYLN
;
A
#
# COMPACT_ATOMS: atom_id res chain seq x y z
N MET A 1 43.87 13.04 28.47
CA MET A 1 43.35 11.71 28.84
C MET A 1 41.96 11.76 29.49
N LYS A 2 41.76 12.37 30.68
CA LYS A 2 40.44 12.34 31.37
C LYS A 2 39.27 12.88 30.52
N LYS A 3 39.44 14.04 29.86
CA LYS A 3 38.40 14.63 28.97
C LYS A 3 38.06 13.71 27.78
N THR A 4 39.08 13.12 27.16
CA THR A 4 38.92 12.18 26.04
C THR A 4 38.17 10.91 26.45
N LEU A 5 38.46 10.39 27.65
CA LEU A 5 37.81 9.20 28.19
C LEU A 5 36.34 9.47 28.55
N ILE A 6 36.05 10.64 29.12
CA ILE A 6 34.67 11.09 29.40
C ILE A 6 33.88 11.26 28.09
N SER A 7 34.46 11.91 27.08
CA SER A 7 33.82 12.06 25.77
C SER A 7 33.54 10.71 25.09
N PHE A 8 34.46 9.76 25.19
CA PHE A 8 34.29 8.42 24.63
C PHE A 8 33.21 7.62 25.37
N SER A 9 33.15 7.70 26.70
CA SER A 9 32.09 7.07 27.49
C SER A 9 30.71 7.67 27.20
N ILE A 10 30.60 8.99 27.04
CA ILE A 10 29.35 9.65 26.63
C ILE A 10 28.93 9.19 25.23
N PHE A 11 29.87 9.07 24.29
CA PHE A 11 29.59 8.59 22.94
C PHE A 11 29.06 7.15 22.93
N ILE A 12 29.71 6.24 23.68
CA ILE A 12 29.22 4.86 23.83
C ILE A 12 27.83 4.84 24.47
N LEU A 13 27.59 5.66 25.50
CA LEU A 13 26.30 5.73 26.18
C LEU A 13 25.20 6.25 25.23
N LEU A 14 25.48 7.28 24.43
CA LEU A 14 24.54 7.79 23.42
C LEU A 14 24.24 6.76 22.34
N ILE A 15 25.25 6.03 21.85
CA ILE A 15 25.05 4.94 20.89
C ILE A 15 24.20 3.83 21.52
N THR A 16 24.49 3.46 22.77
CA THR A 16 23.77 2.41 23.47
C THR A 16 22.32 2.81 23.70
N LEU A 17 22.06 4.03 24.17
CA LEU A 17 20.70 4.56 24.33
C LEU A 17 19.95 4.64 23.00
N TYR A 18 20.63 5.06 21.92
CA TYR A 18 20.04 5.08 20.59
C TYR A 18 19.66 3.67 20.10
N ARG A 19 20.54 2.68 20.32
CA ARG A 19 20.29 1.27 19.98
C ARG A 19 19.21 0.64 20.87
N CYS A 20 19.13 1.03 22.14
CA CYS A 20 18.15 0.53 23.10
C CYS A 20 16.81 1.28 23.04
N ARG A 21 16.71 2.41 22.33
CA ARG A 21 15.48 3.20 22.21
C ARG A 21 14.31 2.35 21.71
N ASP A 22 14.56 1.58 20.65
CA ASP A 22 13.53 0.72 20.06
C ASP A 22 13.21 -0.45 21.01
N PHE A 23 14.21 -1.01 21.69
CA PHE A 23 13.97 -2.03 22.72
C PHE A 23 13.07 -1.51 23.85
N ILE A 24 13.33 -0.31 24.36
CA ILE A 24 12.51 0.32 25.42
C ILE A 24 11.10 0.59 24.91
N TYR A 25 10.95 1.17 23.71
CA TYR A 25 9.64 1.45 23.12
C TYR A 25 8.81 0.18 22.94
N TYR A 26 9.37 -0.84 22.28
CA TYR A 26 8.65 -2.10 22.05
C TYR A 26 8.35 -2.83 23.36
N THR A 27 9.26 -2.82 24.33
CA THR A 27 9.02 -3.46 25.64
C THR A 27 7.89 -2.75 26.39
N ARG A 28 7.88 -1.41 26.39
CA ARG A 28 6.79 -0.65 27.01
C ARG A 28 5.46 -0.95 26.33
N MET A 29 5.39 -0.84 25.01
CA MET A 29 4.17 -1.10 24.25
C MET A 29 3.70 -2.54 24.46
N TRP A 30 4.60 -3.53 24.43
CA TRP A 30 4.24 -4.92 24.68
C TRP A 30 3.60 -5.15 26.06
N LEU A 31 4.06 -4.43 27.09
CA LEU A 31 3.53 -4.54 28.45
C LEU A 31 2.26 -3.73 28.70
N THR A 32 2.05 -2.62 27.98
CA THR A 32 0.96 -1.67 28.28
C THR A 32 -0.10 -1.56 27.19
N TYR A 33 0.11 -2.16 26.03
CA TYR A 33 -0.83 -2.05 24.92
C TYR A 33 -2.03 -2.95 25.13
N GLU A 34 -3.21 -2.34 25.11
CA GLU A 34 -4.48 -3.06 25.12
C GLU A 34 -5.08 -3.01 23.71
N PRO A 35 -5.29 -4.18 23.07
CA PRO A 35 -5.92 -4.21 21.77
C PRO A 35 -7.32 -3.62 21.80
N LYS A 36 -7.65 -2.85 20.76
CA LYS A 36 -8.96 -2.21 20.59
C LYS A 36 -9.57 -2.60 19.25
N THR A 37 -10.87 -2.39 19.10
CA THR A 37 -11.55 -2.55 17.82
C THR A 37 -11.24 -1.34 16.92
N PHE A 38 -10.79 -1.61 15.70
CA PHE A 38 -10.57 -0.61 14.66
C PHE A 38 -11.20 -1.11 13.35
N MET A 39 -12.06 -0.28 12.73
CA MET A 39 -12.82 -0.66 11.52
C MET A 39 -13.56 -2.01 11.62
N GLY A 40 -14.13 -2.30 12.79
CA GLY A 40 -14.87 -3.54 13.04
C GLY A 40 -14.01 -4.79 13.32
N ASN A 41 -12.68 -4.69 13.21
CA ASN A 41 -11.75 -5.77 13.50
C ASN A 41 -11.02 -5.52 14.82
N MET A 42 -10.74 -6.58 15.58
CA MET A 42 -9.94 -6.49 16.79
C MET A 42 -8.46 -6.43 16.41
N GLU A 43 -7.74 -5.43 16.91
CA GLU A 43 -6.29 -5.35 16.74
C GLU A 43 -5.58 -6.55 17.37
N PRO A 44 -4.38 -6.92 16.88
CA PRO A 44 -3.58 -7.93 17.52
C PRO A 44 -2.96 -7.40 18.81
N SER A 45 -2.55 -8.30 19.70
CA SER A 45 -1.64 -7.92 20.79
C SER A 45 -0.35 -7.33 20.24
N PHE A 46 0.17 -6.28 20.87
CA PHE A 46 1.43 -5.69 20.45
C PHE A 46 2.54 -6.74 20.53
N PRO A 47 3.36 -6.93 19.50
CA PRO A 47 4.40 -7.96 19.52
C PRO A 47 5.61 -7.54 20.35
N ASN A 48 6.31 -8.51 20.94
CA ASN A 48 7.52 -8.18 21.68
C ASN A 48 8.68 -7.82 20.72
N TRP A 49 9.71 -7.16 21.26
CA TRP A 49 10.82 -6.66 20.45
C TRP A 49 11.57 -7.77 19.69
N PHE A 50 11.75 -8.95 20.31
CA PHE A 50 12.48 -10.06 19.69
C PHE A 50 11.72 -10.66 18.50
N GLU A 51 10.39 -10.83 18.64
CA GLU A 51 9.52 -11.28 17.55
C GLU A 51 9.61 -10.37 16.32
N VAL A 52 9.72 -9.06 16.55
CA VAL A 52 9.76 -8.06 15.48
C VAL A 52 11.15 -7.92 14.89
N MET A 53 12.22 -7.90 15.69
CA MET A 53 13.54 -7.54 15.17
C MET A 53 14.28 -8.69 14.48
N TRP A 54 14.01 -9.94 14.87
CA TRP A 54 14.79 -11.11 14.41
C TRP A 54 14.12 -11.88 13.27
N SER A 55 13.07 -11.33 12.67
CA SER A 55 12.32 -11.96 11.58
C SER A 55 12.13 -10.99 10.42
N LEU A 56 12.23 -11.45 9.18
CA LEU A 56 11.86 -10.63 8.01
C LEU A 56 10.35 -10.34 8.00
N LYS A 57 9.54 -11.39 8.21
CA LYS A 57 8.08 -11.32 8.24
C LYS A 57 7.56 -10.62 9.50
N GLY A 58 8.14 -10.95 10.66
CA GLY A 58 7.56 -10.67 11.97
C GLY A 58 6.24 -11.41 12.23
N PRO A 59 5.59 -11.15 13.37
CA PRO A 59 4.28 -11.72 13.68
C PRO A 59 3.16 -11.03 12.90
N ASP A 60 2.23 -11.82 12.41
CA ASP A 60 0.98 -11.40 11.74
C ASP A 60 -0.12 -12.33 12.29
N ARG A 61 -0.66 -11.96 13.45
CA ARG A 61 -1.64 -12.78 14.20
C ARG A 61 -3.02 -12.72 13.56
N ASN A 62 -3.36 -11.59 12.97
CA ASN A 62 -4.62 -11.36 12.26
C ASN A 62 -4.62 -11.99 10.85
N LYS A 63 -3.47 -12.45 10.35
CA LYS A 63 -3.29 -13.08 9.03
C LYS A 63 -3.77 -12.18 7.88
N ASN A 64 -3.61 -10.87 8.05
CA ASN A 64 -3.99 -9.87 7.04
C ASN A 64 -2.81 -9.52 6.10
N GLY A 65 -1.65 -10.14 6.29
CA GLY A 65 -0.45 -9.88 5.49
C GLY A 65 0.36 -8.68 5.98
N ILE A 66 -0.03 -8.07 7.10
CA ILE A 66 0.66 -6.94 7.74
C ILE A 66 1.25 -7.44 9.06
N ARG A 67 2.45 -6.98 9.37
CA ARG A 67 3.07 -7.26 10.67
C ARG A 67 2.33 -6.51 11.78
N ASP A 68 2.09 -7.16 12.91
CA ASP A 68 1.23 -6.63 13.99
C ASP A 68 1.61 -5.22 14.46
N ASP A 69 2.91 -4.91 14.62
CA ASP A 69 3.38 -3.57 15.03
C ASP A 69 3.20 -2.49 13.96
N VAL A 70 3.08 -2.89 12.68
CA VAL A 70 2.77 -2.00 11.56
C VAL A 70 1.28 -1.73 11.52
N GLU A 71 0.43 -2.75 11.68
CA GLU A 71 -1.03 -2.60 11.78
C GLU A 71 -1.40 -1.64 12.91
N ILE A 72 -0.85 -1.88 14.11
CA ILE A 72 -1.06 -1.03 15.28
C ILE A 72 -0.53 0.40 15.04
N TYR A 73 0.59 0.56 14.32
CA TYR A 73 1.11 1.88 13.96
C TYR A 73 0.14 2.62 13.04
N ILE A 74 -0.39 1.97 12.01
CA ILE A 74 -1.36 2.56 11.08
C ILE A 74 -2.60 3.04 11.83
N ASN A 75 -3.16 2.20 12.70
CA ASN A 75 -4.39 2.51 13.44
C ASN A 75 -4.24 3.65 14.44
N ASN A 76 -3.04 3.82 15.00
CA ASN A 76 -2.78 4.88 15.97
C ASN A 76 -2.45 6.22 15.31
N GLU A 77 -1.62 6.21 14.27
CA GLU A 77 -1.13 7.44 13.63
C GLU A 77 -2.11 8.02 12.62
N PHE A 78 -2.92 7.19 11.97
CA PHE A 78 -3.75 7.59 10.83
C PHE A 78 -5.25 7.46 11.10
N LYS A 79 -5.66 7.52 12.37
CA LYS A 79 -7.06 7.45 12.81
C LYS A 79 -8.00 8.50 12.21
N ASP A 80 -7.44 9.61 11.72
CA ASP A 80 -8.19 10.74 11.15
C ASP A 80 -8.40 10.59 9.62
N LEU A 81 -7.80 9.57 9.00
CA LEU A 81 -8.05 9.22 7.60
C LEU A 81 -9.43 8.58 7.45
N ASN A 82 -10.08 8.77 6.30
CA ASN A 82 -11.32 8.07 6.00
C ASN A 82 -11.08 6.60 5.62
N GLU A 83 -12.15 5.82 5.54
CA GLU A 83 -12.10 4.37 5.27
C GLU A 83 -11.36 4.03 3.96
N SER A 84 -11.65 4.72 2.86
CA SER A 84 -10.96 4.46 1.58
C SER A 84 -9.47 4.80 1.65
N GLU A 85 -9.10 5.87 2.36
CA GLU A 85 -7.71 6.22 2.62
C GLU A 85 -7.01 5.15 3.45
N LEU A 86 -7.63 4.70 4.53
CA LEU A 86 -7.12 3.63 5.36
C LEU A 86 -6.91 2.35 4.56
N ILE A 87 -7.89 1.92 3.76
CA ILE A 87 -7.77 0.73 2.91
C ILE A 87 -6.58 0.86 1.94
N MET A 88 -6.38 2.03 1.30
CA MET A 88 -5.22 2.27 0.45
C MET A 88 -3.90 2.14 1.21
N ILE A 89 -3.83 2.67 2.44
CA ILE A 89 -2.64 2.56 3.30
C ILE A 89 -2.39 1.12 3.74
N TYR A 90 -3.44 0.37 4.10
CA TYR A 90 -3.38 -1.04 4.44
C TYR A 90 -2.87 -1.87 3.25
N ASN A 91 -3.43 -1.67 2.05
CA ASN A 91 -3.00 -2.39 0.86
C ASN A 91 -1.55 -2.04 0.49
N ALA A 92 -1.11 -0.79 0.69
CA ALA A 92 0.29 -0.40 0.53
C ALA A 92 1.20 -1.08 1.56
N ALA A 93 0.75 -1.27 2.80
CA ALA A 93 1.49 -1.99 3.83
C ALA A 93 1.65 -3.47 3.48
N VAL A 94 0.56 -4.14 3.07
CA VAL A 94 0.57 -5.55 2.61
C VAL A 94 1.54 -5.70 1.45
N HIS A 95 1.44 -4.83 0.44
CA HIS A 95 2.33 -4.86 -0.72
C HIS A 95 3.79 -4.68 -0.32
N SER A 96 4.10 -3.69 0.52
CA SER A 96 5.46 -3.47 1.03
C SER A 96 5.98 -4.68 1.82
N GLN A 97 5.15 -5.29 2.66
CA GLN A 97 5.51 -6.45 3.48
C GLN A 97 5.71 -7.71 2.63
N SER A 98 5.00 -7.83 1.50
CA SER A 98 5.08 -8.97 0.59
C SER A 98 6.48 -9.15 -0.03
N ALA A 99 7.18 -8.06 -0.34
CA ALA A 99 8.56 -8.08 -0.85
C ALA A 99 9.58 -8.70 0.13
N LEU A 100 9.26 -8.73 1.43
CA LEU A 100 10.11 -9.33 2.46
C LEU A 100 9.86 -10.82 2.69
N ILE A 101 8.69 -11.32 2.29
CA ILE A 101 8.21 -12.67 2.64
C ILE A 101 8.42 -13.65 1.49
N HIS A 102 8.22 -13.18 0.26
CA HIS A 102 8.17 -14.05 -0.90
C HIS A 102 9.49 -14.05 -1.67
N ASN A 103 9.89 -15.24 -2.13
CA ASN A 103 11.01 -15.38 -3.03
C ASN A 103 10.67 -14.77 -4.41
N PRO A 104 11.62 -14.09 -5.06
CA PRO A 104 11.41 -13.45 -6.34
C PRO A 104 11.38 -14.48 -7.50
N SER A 105 10.29 -15.22 -7.61
CA SER A 105 9.98 -16.03 -8.80
C SER A 105 9.30 -15.17 -9.87
N GLU A 106 9.41 -15.55 -11.15
CA GLU A 106 8.79 -14.78 -12.25
C GLU A 106 7.27 -14.60 -12.07
N GLU A 107 6.57 -15.64 -11.62
CA GLU A 107 5.13 -15.61 -11.37
C GLU A 107 4.79 -14.62 -10.24
N TYR A 108 5.52 -14.72 -9.12
CA TYR A 108 5.32 -13.80 -8.01
C TYR A 108 5.64 -12.36 -8.39
N LEU A 109 6.65 -12.13 -9.23
CA LEU A 109 7.02 -10.79 -9.70
C LEU A 109 5.90 -10.18 -10.55
N LYS A 110 5.32 -10.95 -11.48
CA LYS A 110 4.16 -10.50 -12.27
C LYS A 110 3.00 -10.10 -11.36
N LYS A 111 2.75 -10.88 -10.31
CA LYS A 111 1.73 -10.55 -9.31
C LYS A 111 2.10 -9.28 -8.52
N TYR A 112 3.33 -9.18 -8.04
CA TYR A 112 3.80 -8.03 -7.25
C TYR A 112 3.63 -6.71 -8.01
N TRP A 113 4.11 -6.65 -9.25
CA TRP A 113 3.98 -5.43 -10.08
C TRP A 113 2.53 -5.15 -10.46
N TYR A 114 1.71 -6.19 -10.64
CA TYR A 114 0.28 -6.01 -10.82
C TYR A 114 -0.38 -5.36 -9.61
N ASP A 115 -0.11 -5.89 -8.40
CA ASP A 115 -0.64 -5.34 -7.15
C ASP A 115 -0.16 -3.89 -6.94
N LEU A 116 1.10 -3.58 -7.28
CA LEU A 116 1.60 -2.20 -7.23
C LEU A 116 0.84 -1.27 -8.17
N ASN A 117 0.57 -1.71 -9.41
CA ASN A 117 -0.17 -0.89 -10.37
C ASN A 117 -1.60 -0.64 -9.89
N ILE A 118 -2.26 -1.64 -9.28
CA ILE A 118 -3.56 -1.43 -8.63
C ILE A 118 -3.47 -0.31 -7.60
N LEU A 119 -2.48 -0.36 -6.69
CA LEU A 119 -2.30 0.67 -5.66
C LEU A 119 -2.11 2.08 -6.24
N VAL A 120 -1.29 2.19 -7.27
CA VAL A 120 -1.00 3.47 -7.94
C VAL A 120 -2.27 4.03 -8.59
N GLU A 121 -3.00 3.20 -9.32
CA GLU A 121 -4.24 3.61 -9.99
C GLU A 121 -5.34 3.96 -9.00
N CYS A 122 -5.53 3.17 -7.92
CA CYS A 122 -6.45 3.51 -6.83
C CYS A 122 -6.11 4.88 -6.21
N THR A 123 -4.82 5.12 -5.93
CA THR A 123 -4.36 6.42 -5.38
C THR A 123 -4.63 7.56 -6.36
N SER A 124 -4.39 7.34 -7.66
CA SER A 124 -4.59 8.32 -8.72
C SER A 124 -6.07 8.66 -8.90
N ALA A 125 -6.91 7.63 -8.98
CA ALA A 125 -8.36 7.72 -9.11
C ALA A 125 -8.98 8.46 -7.90
N TYR A 126 -8.56 8.10 -6.69
CA TYR A 126 -8.97 8.79 -5.47
C TYR A 126 -8.57 10.26 -5.52
N SER A 127 -7.30 10.56 -5.79
CA SER A 127 -6.77 11.93 -5.80
C SER A 127 -7.46 12.82 -6.82
N ARG A 128 -7.77 12.30 -8.02
CA ARG A 128 -8.52 13.00 -9.07
C ARG A 128 -9.96 13.38 -8.67
N SER A 129 -10.48 12.77 -7.61
CA SER A 129 -11.81 13.11 -7.06
C SER A 129 -11.83 14.42 -6.28
N PHE A 130 -10.65 14.96 -5.94
CA PHE A 130 -10.49 16.19 -5.17
C PHE A 130 -10.12 17.37 -6.08
N PRO A 131 -10.60 18.59 -5.79
CA PRO A 131 -10.24 19.79 -6.56
C PRO A 131 -8.72 20.05 -6.62
N ASN A 132 -8.00 19.74 -5.54
CA ASN A 132 -6.54 19.86 -5.46
C ASN A 132 -5.87 18.48 -5.50
N ASN A 133 -6.04 17.78 -6.62
CA ASN A 133 -5.60 16.40 -6.82
C ASN A 133 -4.10 16.18 -6.59
N ILE A 134 -3.23 17.14 -6.96
CA ILE A 134 -1.77 17.05 -6.78
C ILE A 134 -1.42 17.02 -5.30
N LEU A 135 -1.99 17.95 -4.51
CA LEU A 135 -1.76 18.00 -3.08
C LEU A 135 -2.23 16.70 -2.43
N LYS A 136 -3.42 16.23 -2.80
CA LYS A 136 -3.99 15.01 -2.21
C LYS A 136 -3.16 13.77 -2.52
N SER A 137 -2.68 13.64 -3.76
CA SER A 137 -1.80 12.54 -4.16
C SER A 137 -0.48 12.57 -3.36
N ARG A 138 0.08 13.76 -3.14
CA ARG A 138 1.30 13.91 -2.34
C ARG A 138 1.09 13.52 -0.88
N GLU A 139 -0.04 13.93 -0.27
CA GLU A 139 -0.38 13.54 1.10
C GLU A 139 -0.41 12.01 1.27
N ILE A 140 -1.12 11.31 0.38
CA ILE A 140 -1.21 9.85 0.43
C ILE A 140 0.17 9.21 0.23
N TYR A 141 0.97 9.73 -0.71
CA TYR A 141 2.32 9.22 -0.95
C TYR A 141 3.24 9.37 0.28
N GLU A 142 3.18 10.51 0.98
CA GLU A 142 3.96 10.72 2.21
C GLU A 142 3.52 9.76 3.33
N VAL A 143 2.21 9.50 3.47
CA VAL A 143 1.70 8.51 4.43
C VAL A 143 2.20 7.11 4.08
N SER A 144 2.04 6.68 2.83
CA SER A 144 2.52 5.38 2.35
C SER A 144 4.04 5.22 2.55
N LYS A 145 4.80 6.30 2.39
CA LYS A 145 6.25 6.30 2.68
C LYS A 145 6.54 6.03 4.16
N LYS A 146 5.85 6.68 5.09
CA LYS A 146 6.02 6.43 6.53
C LYS A 146 5.70 4.99 6.91
N VAL A 147 4.65 4.42 6.32
CA VAL A 147 4.29 3.01 6.54
C VAL A 147 5.36 2.08 5.99
N ARG A 148 5.86 2.32 4.78
CA ARG A 148 6.98 1.57 4.22
C ARG A 148 8.24 1.64 5.10
N ASP A 149 8.56 2.80 5.65
CA ASP A 149 9.69 2.97 6.57
C ASP A 149 9.50 2.15 7.86
N LYS A 150 8.25 2.05 8.35
CA LYS A 150 7.91 1.19 9.49
C LYS A 150 8.00 -0.30 9.13
N VAL A 151 7.56 -0.70 7.94
CA VAL A 151 7.69 -2.08 7.44
C VAL A 151 9.16 -2.48 7.35
N HIS A 152 10.02 -1.60 6.82
CA HIS A 152 11.46 -1.83 6.59
C HIS A 152 12.38 -1.28 7.69
N ASN A 153 11.89 -1.22 8.93
CA ASN A 153 12.54 -0.55 10.07
C ASN A 153 13.86 -1.19 10.56
N THR A 154 14.34 -2.27 9.93
CA THR A 154 15.63 -2.89 10.27
C THR A 154 16.56 -2.94 9.07
N ALA A 155 17.87 -2.90 9.33
CA ALA A 155 18.87 -3.03 8.28
C ALA A 155 18.72 -4.31 7.47
N LEU A 156 18.32 -5.41 8.12
CA LEU A 156 18.03 -6.68 7.44
C LEU A 156 16.89 -6.52 6.43
N ARG A 157 15.73 -5.98 6.84
CA ARG A 157 14.59 -5.80 5.95
C ARG A 157 14.87 -4.79 4.84
N SER A 158 15.54 -3.69 5.15
CA SER A 158 15.94 -2.70 4.15
C SER A 158 16.90 -3.29 3.11
N ASN A 159 17.88 -4.08 3.53
CA ASN A 159 18.80 -4.76 2.61
C ASN A 159 18.09 -5.82 1.76
N THR A 160 17.15 -6.58 2.34
CA THR A 160 16.33 -7.54 1.60
C THR A 160 15.48 -6.85 0.54
N LEU A 161 14.80 -5.75 0.89
CA LEU A 161 14.06 -4.93 -0.07
C LEU A 161 14.98 -4.41 -1.18
N ASN A 162 16.12 -3.82 -0.83
CA ASN A 162 17.06 -3.31 -1.84
C ASN A 162 17.53 -4.42 -2.78
N THR A 163 17.74 -5.64 -2.26
CA THR A 163 18.11 -6.79 -3.08
C THR A 163 16.95 -7.22 -3.99
N PHE A 164 15.72 -7.21 -3.46
CA PHE A 164 14.51 -7.44 -4.25
C PHE A 164 14.43 -6.40 -5.37
N ASP A 165 14.45 -5.10 -5.07
CA ASP A 165 14.33 -4.01 -6.05
C ASP A 165 15.47 -3.98 -7.08
N ASN A 166 16.73 -4.21 -6.67
CA ASN A 166 17.89 -4.23 -7.56
C ASN A 166 17.84 -5.33 -8.60
N ASN A 167 17.16 -6.44 -8.30
CA ASN A 167 16.99 -7.49 -9.29
C ASN A 167 15.96 -7.10 -10.38
N PHE A 168 15.19 -6.01 -10.21
CA PHE A 168 14.00 -5.76 -11.03
C PHE A 168 13.75 -4.26 -11.34
N HIS A 169 14.55 -3.67 -12.24
CA HIS A 169 14.43 -2.26 -12.64
C HIS A 169 13.40 -1.93 -13.77
N MET A 170 12.67 -2.91 -14.35
CA MET A 170 11.97 -2.68 -15.64
C MET A 170 10.53 -3.21 -15.80
N TRP A 171 9.85 -3.66 -14.75
CA TRP A 171 8.53 -4.33 -14.90
C TRP A 171 7.31 -3.42 -14.72
N SER A 172 7.50 -2.12 -14.42
CA SER A 172 6.42 -1.15 -14.24
C SER A 172 5.65 -0.80 -15.52
N GLY A 173 6.18 -1.15 -16.71
CA GLY A 173 5.58 -0.79 -18.00
C GLY A 173 4.45 -1.71 -18.51
N LEU A 174 4.10 -2.77 -17.80
CA LEU A 174 3.30 -3.87 -18.36
C LEU A 174 1.76 -3.70 -18.32
N VAL A 175 1.20 -2.64 -17.73
CA VAL A 175 -0.26 -2.58 -17.47
C VAL A 175 -0.97 -1.32 -18.01
N THR A 176 -0.27 -0.22 -18.21
CA THR A 176 -0.91 1.06 -18.61
C THR A 176 -1.50 0.99 -20.02
N GLY A 177 -2.79 1.32 -20.16
CA GLY A 177 -3.50 1.33 -21.44
C GLY A 177 -4.06 -0.02 -21.92
N SER A 178 -3.81 -1.11 -21.20
CA SER A 178 -4.38 -2.44 -21.51
C SER A 178 -5.88 -2.54 -21.16
N LEU A 179 -6.57 -3.59 -21.65
CA LEU A 179 -7.94 -3.93 -21.21
C LEU A 179 -8.01 -4.16 -19.71
N ARG A 180 -6.93 -4.67 -19.12
CA ARG A 180 -6.79 -4.85 -17.67
C ARG A 180 -6.77 -3.53 -16.89
N SER A 181 -6.12 -2.50 -17.43
CA SER A 181 -6.17 -1.15 -16.86
C SER A 181 -7.58 -0.57 -16.94
N PHE A 182 -8.31 -0.84 -18.03
CA PHE A 182 -9.70 -0.45 -18.14
C PHE A 182 -10.60 -1.18 -17.14
N ASP A 183 -10.43 -2.50 -16.98
CA ASP A 183 -11.17 -3.29 -16.00
C ASP A 183 -11.01 -2.72 -14.59
N LEU A 184 -9.79 -2.35 -14.21
CA LEU A 184 -9.51 -1.70 -12.93
C LEU A 184 -10.27 -0.38 -12.77
N GLU A 185 -10.28 0.48 -13.78
CA GLU A 185 -10.95 1.79 -13.74
C GLU A 185 -12.46 1.69 -13.53
N ILE A 186 -13.08 0.58 -13.94
CA ILE A 186 -14.52 0.30 -13.77
C ILE A 186 -14.83 -0.64 -12.61
N SER A 187 -13.81 -1.09 -11.88
CA SER A 187 -13.91 -2.04 -10.75
C SER A 187 -13.33 -1.45 -9.47
N LEU A 188 -13.35 -0.13 -9.32
CA LEU A 188 -12.67 0.55 -8.20
C LEU A 188 -13.24 0.17 -6.83
N SER A 189 -14.50 -0.24 -6.73
CA SER A 189 -15.07 -0.75 -5.47
C SER A 189 -14.43 -2.08 -5.05
N GLU A 190 -14.11 -2.96 -6.00
CA GLU A 190 -13.47 -4.25 -5.75
C GLU A 190 -12.01 -4.09 -5.30
N PHE A 191 -11.27 -3.16 -5.91
CA PHE A 191 -9.82 -3.05 -5.72
C PHE A 191 -9.38 -1.94 -4.78
N CYS A 192 -10.13 -0.83 -4.69
CA CYS A 192 -9.71 0.38 -3.99
C CYS A 192 -10.45 0.62 -2.68
N GLY A 193 -11.42 -0.24 -2.30
CA GLY A 193 -12.23 -0.05 -1.11
C GLY A 193 -13.11 1.20 -1.16
N PHE A 194 -13.49 1.63 -2.37
CA PHE A 194 -14.46 2.70 -2.55
C PHE A 194 -15.87 2.14 -2.39
N THR A 195 -16.78 2.96 -1.85
CA THR A 195 -18.21 2.64 -1.93
C THR A 195 -18.65 2.53 -3.39
N GLU A 196 -19.70 1.76 -3.67
CA GLU A 196 -20.26 1.62 -5.03
C GLU A 196 -20.56 2.98 -5.68
N ASP A 197 -21.12 3.92 -4.91
CA ASP A 197 -21.43 5.26 -5.40
C ASP A 197 -20.17 6.08 -5.74
N GLN A 198 -19.15 6.02 -4.88
CA GLN A 198 -17.86 6.66 -5.15
C GLN A 198 -17.19 6.04 -6.38
N SER A 199 -17.12 4.71 -6.44
CA SER A 199 -16.59 3.94 -7.56
C SER A 199 -17.25 4.38 -8.86
N LYS A 200 -18.59 4.30 -8.96
CA LYS A 200 -19.36 4.72 -10.14
C LYS A 200 -19.06 6.15 -10.56
N LYS A 201 -19.01 7.09 -9.62
CA LYS A 201 -18.73 8.51 -9.89
C LYS A 201 -17.33 8.72 -10.45
N ILE A 202 -16.34 8.02 -9.92
CA ILE A 202 -14.94 8.10 -10.35
C ILE A 202 -14.76 7.42 -11.70
N SER A 203 -15.22 6.18 -11.84
CA SER A 203 -15.18 5.40 -13.09
C SER A 203 -15.81 6.17 -14.24
N THR A 204 -16.99 6.79 -14.05
CA THR A 204 -17.64 7.58 -15.10
C THR A 204 -16.75 8.72 -15.61
N LYS A 205 -16.05 9.44 -14.71
CA LYS A 205 -15.12 10.51 -15.09
C LYS A 205 -13.88 9.98 -15.81
N LEU A 206 -13.36 8.83 -15.36
CA LEU A 206 -12.21 8.18 -16.01
C LEU A 206 -12.56 7.74 -17.43
N LEU A 207 -13.75 7.15 -17.63
CA LEU A 207 -14.26 6.76 -18.94
C LEU A 207 -14.41 7.98 -19.88
N GLU A 208 -14.91 9.10 -19.38
CA GLU A 208 -15.00 10.35 -20.14
C GLU A 208 -13.65 10.86 -20.59
N TYR A 209 -12.64 10.79 -19.71
CA TYR A 209 -11.27 11.16 -20.05
C TYR A 209 -10.63 10.18 -21.04
N ARG A 210 -10.81 8.87 -20.82
CA ARG A 210 -10.22 7.81 -21.64
C ARG A 210 -10.73 7.84 -23.08
N PHE A 211 -12.04 7.96 -23.25
CA PHE A 211 -12.66 8.02 -24.57
C PHE A 211 -12.66 9.43 -25.18
N LYS A 212 -12.08 10.41 -24.50
CA LYS A 212 -11.89 11.76 -25.04
C LYS A 212 -11.04 11.70 -26.31
N GLY A 213 -11.65 11.97 -27.46
CA GLY A 213 -10.99 11.96 -28.76
C GLY A 213 -11.04 10.63 -29.51
N TYR A 214 -11.63 9.57 -28.94
CA TYR A 214 -11.89 8.34 -29.67
C TYR A 214 -13.10 8.52 -30.59
N LYS A 215 -13.04 7.95 -31.80
CA LYS A 215 -14.21 7.83 -32.69
C LYS A 215 -15.13 6.73 -32.18
N LYS A 216 -16.44 6.85 -32.45
CA LYS A 216 -17.47 5.90 -31.99
C LYS A 216 -17.12 4.43 -32.30
N TYR A 217 -16.64 4.12 -33.51
CA TYR A 217 -16.27 2.75 -33.87
C TYR A 217 -15.05 2.23 -33.09
N GLN A 218 -14.12 3.11 -32.69
CA GLN A 218 -12.95 2.73 -31.87
C GLN A 218 -13.40 2.37 -30.46
N ILE A 219 -14.31 3.16 -29.89
CA ILE A 219 -14.89 2.90 -28.56
C ILE A 219 -15.66 1.57 -28.60
N PHE A 220 -16.52 1.37 -29.61
CA PHE A 220 -17.28 0.13 -29.77
C PHE A 220 -16.38 -1.10 -29.87
N ASN A 221 -15.34 -1.06 -30.72
CA ASN A 221 -14.40 -2.17 -30.87
C ASN A 221 -13.66 -2.45 -29.55
N TYR A 222 -13.24 -1.42 -28.83
CA TYR A 222 -12.55 -1.56 -27.55
C TYR A 222 -13.45 -2.19 -26.48
N LEU A 223 -14.68 -1.71 -26.34
CA LEU A 223 -15.66 -2.25 -25.38
C LEU A 223 -16.05 -3.68 -25.73
N LYS A 224 -16.14 -4.03 -27.01
CA LYS A 224 -16.36 -5.41 -27.44
C LYS A 224 -15.20 -6.32 -27.03
N MET A 225 -13.95 -5.90 -27.27
CA MET A 225 -12.78 -6.65 -26.83
C MET A 225 -12.75 -6.83 -25.31
N TYR A 226 -13.13 -5.79 -24.55
CA TYR A 226 -13.28 -5.89 -23.10
C TYR A 226 -14.32 -6.93 -22.70
N GLU A 227 -15.52 -6.88 -23.29
CA GLU A 227 -16.61 -7.79 -22.95
C GLU A 227 -16.32 -9.24 -23.33
N ASP A 228 -15.57 -9.46 -24.41
CA ASP A 228 -15.13 -10.78 -24.83
C ASP A 228 -14.11 -11.39 -23.81
N GLU A 229 -13.34 -10.56 -23.09
CA GLU A 229 -12.34 -11.01 -22.11
C GLU A 229 -12.86 -11.04 -20.65
N TYR A 230 -13.61 -10.03 -20.22
CA TYR A 230 -14.02 -9.82 -18.82
C TYR A 230 -15.54 -9.93 -18.59
N GLY A 231 -16.35 -10.07 -19.65
CA GLY A 231 -17.81 -10.18 -19.52
C GLY A 231 -18.54 -8.84 -19.47
N LYS A 232 -19.83 -8.86 -19.09
CA LYS A 232 -20.78 -7.73 -19.25
C LYS A 232 -21.31 -7.15 -17.94
N ASP A 233 -20.85 -7.63 -16.81
CA ASP A 233 -21.41 -7.30 -15.50
C ASP A 233 -21.30 -5.79 -15.17
N LYS A 234 -20.27 -5.14 -15.73
CA LYS A 234 -19.98 -3.70 -15.55
C LYS A 234 -20.49 -2.81 -16.69
N ARG A 235 -21.28 -3.37 -17.62
CA ARG A 235 -21.78 -2.64 -18.81
C ARG A 235 -22.56 -1.37 -18.47
N TYR A 236 -23.28 -1.37 -17.36
CA TYR A 236 -24.05 -0.21 -16.89
C TYR A 236 -23.19 1.07 -16.71
N LEU A 237 -21.86 0.94 -16.57
CA LEU A 237 -20.94 2.08 -16.46
C LEU A 237 -20.61 2.73 -17.81
N TYR A 238 -20.66 1.98 -18.90
CA TYR A 238 -20.22 2.42 -20.22
C TYR A 238 -21.26 2.27 -21.33
N GLU A 239 -22.49 1.85 -21.00
CA GLU A 239 -23.59 1.68 -21.96
C GLU A 239 -23.85 2.92 -22.82
N LYS A 240 -23.65 4.13 -22.26
CA LYS A 240 -23.80 5.41 -22.97
C LYS A 240 -22.89 5.55 -24.19
N TYR A 241 -21.80 4.78 -24.26
CA TYR A 241 -20.85 4.81 -25.37
C TYR A 241 -21.13 3.77 -26.46
N LEU A 242 -22.04 2.83 -26.21
CA LEU A 242 -22.44 1.81 -27.17
C LEU A 242 -23.56 2.30 -28.11
N ASN A 243 -24.29 3.36 -27.71
CA ASN A 243 -25.45 3.90 -28.41
C ASN A 243 -25.12 4.97 -29.44
#